data_AF-A0AA38F4E8-F1
#
_entry.id   AF-A0AA38F4E8-F1
#
_cell.length_a   1.000
_cell.length_b   1.000
_cell.length_c   1.000
_cell.angle_alpha   90.00
_cell.angle_beta   90.00
_cell.angle_gamma   90.00
#
_symmetry.space_group_name_H-M   'P 1'
#
loop_
_entity.id
_entity.type
_entity.pdbx_description
1 polymer ?
#
loop_
_entity_poly.entity_id
_entity_poly.type
_entity_poly.pdbx_seq_one_letter_code
_entity_poly.pdbx_strand_id
1 'polypeptide(L)' 'TFVGRPKLASLPLKPVVIEDPFQQWGLYFIEALNPSSSAGHTHVLTAIDYFIKWVQAIPVESTTSKV' A
#
# COMPACT_ATOMS: atom_id res chain seq x y z
N THR A 1 41.36 -3.90 2.48
CA THR A 1 40.58 -4.18 3.71
C THR A 1 39.39 -3.22 3.72
N PHE A 2 38.15 -3.70 3.67
CA PHE A 2 36.96 -2.83 3.65
C PHE A 2 36.81 -2.15 5.02
N VAL A 3 37.08 -0.84 5.10
CA VAL A 3 36.78 -0.07 6.30
C VAL A 3 35.27 0.14 6.32
N GLY A 4 34.56 -0.60 7.18
CA GLY A 4 33.12 -0.46 7.34
C GLY A 4 32.75 0.97 7.71
N ARG A 5 31.60 1.46 7.19
CA ARG A 5 31.11 2.80 7.55
C ARG A 5 30.96 2.88 9.09
N PRO A 6 31.43 3.96 9.73
CA PRO A 6 31.20 4.13 11.16
C PRO A 6 29.70 4.15 11.44
N LYS A 7 29.27 3.30 12.39
CA LYS A 7 27.88 3.26 12.84
C LYS A 7 27.56 4.57 13.55
N LEU A 8 26.73 5.41 12.93
CA LEU A 8 26.25 6.64 13.55
C LEU A 8 25.38 6.30 14.77
N ALA A 9 25.48 7.11 15.82
CA ALA A 9 24.59 7.00 16.98
C ALA A 9 23.14 7.17 16.52
N SER A 10 22.24 6.30 16.98
CA SER A 10 20.81 6.40 16.68
C SER A 10 20.22 7.65 17.34
N LEU A 11 19.50 8.45 16.57
CA LEU A 11 18.71 9.55 17.12
C LEU A 11 17.51 9.01 17.91
N PRO A 12 17.03 9.73 18.95
CA PRO A 12 15.81 9.35 19.65
C PRO A 12 14.62 9.37 18.68
N LEU A 13 13.79 8.33 18.74
CA LEU A 13 12.57 8.23 17.93
C LEU A 13 11.54 9.26 18.40
N LYS A 14 10.84 9.88 17.45
CA LYS A 14 9.69 10.76 17.72
C LYS A 14 8.41 10.03 17.30
N PRO A 15 7.37 9.97 18.16
CA PRO A 15 6.08 9.45 17.75
C PRO A 15 5.48 10.27 16.60
N VAL A 16 4.78 9.59 15.69
CA VAL A 16 3.93 10.26 14.70
C VAL A 16 2.57 10.48 15.35
N VAL A 17 2.12 11.72 15.42
CA VAL A 17 0.77 12.06 15.87
C VAL A 17 -0.17 11.88 14.68
N ILE A 18 -1.23 11.10 14.88
CA ILE A 18 -2.27 10.85 13.88
C ILE A 18 -3.39 11.84 14.16
N GLU A 19 -3.69 12.73 13.21
CA GLU A 19 -4.76 13.72 13.38
C GLU A 19 -6.04 13.29 12.65
N ASP A 20 -5.90 12.67 11.47
CA ASP A 20 -7.02 12.33 10.59
C ASP A 20 -6.81 10.99 9.86
N PRO A 21 -7.90 10.31 9.43
CA PRO A 21 -7.83 9.22 8.48
C PRO A 21 -7.17 9.66 7.16
N PHE A 22 -6.52 8.71 6.49
CA PHE A 22 -5.88 8.82 5.20
C PHE A 22 -4.70 9.80 5.13
N GLN A 23 -4.10 10.18 6.26
CA GLN A 23 -2.84 10.95 6.28
C GLN A 23 -1.69 10.19 5.59
N GLN A 24 -1.67 8.85 5.69
CA GLN A 24 -0.80 7.99 4.91
C GLN A 24 -1.54 6.70 4.57
N TRP A 25 -1.62 6.42 3.28
CA TRP A 25 -2.34 5.27 2.76
C TRP A 25 -1.61 4.70 1.54
N GLY A 26 -1.91 3.45 1.22
CA GLY A 26 -1.37 2.76 0.06
C GLY A 26 -2.49 2.26 -0.85
N LEU A 27 -2.23 2.29 -2.15
CA LEU A 27 -2.98 1.54 -3.14
C LEU A 27 -2.17 0.32 -3.57
N TYR A 28 -2.84 -0.80 -3.70
CA TYR A 28 -2.24 -2.04 -4.15
C TYR A 28 -3.20 -2.82 -5.03
N PHE A 29 -2.72 -3.29 -6.18
CA PHE A 29 -3.44 -4.28 -6.97
C PHE A 29 -3.05 -5.66 -6.51
N ILE A 30 -4.04 -6.42 -6.05
CA ILE A 30 -3.89 -7.86 -5.88
C ILE A 30 -3.81 -8.46 -7.30
N GLU A 31 -2.98 -9.48 -7.43
CA GLU A 31 -2.65 -10.19 -8.66
C GLU A 31 -3.84 -10.47 -9.59
N ALA A 32 -3.53 -10.76 -10.85
CA ALA A 32 -4.54 -11.11 -11.83
C ALA A 32 -5.34 -12.34 -11.37
N LEU A 33 -6.65 -12.19 -11.25
CA LEU A 33 -7.60 -13.26 -10.98
C LEU A 33 -7.56 -14.25 -12.14
N ASN A 34 -7.19 -15.50 -11.86
CA ASN A 34 -7.21 -16.57 -12.84
C ASN A 34 -8.01 -17.78 -12.32
N PRO A 35 -9.18 -18.11 -12.92
CA PRO A 35 -9.82 -17.40 -14.03
C PRO A 35 -10.44 -16.06 -13.59
N SER A 36 -10.66 -15.15 -14.55
CA SER A 36 -11.40 -13.90 -14.31
C SER A 36 -12.78 -14.19 -13.73
N SER A 37 -13.33 -13.22 -12.99
CA SER A 37 -14.71 -13.34 -12.47
C SER A 37 -15.73 -13.43 -13.61
N SER A 38 -16.93 -13.95 -13.32
CA SER A 38 -18.03 -14.02 -14.30
C SER A 38 -18.47 -12.66 -14.85
N ALA A 39 -18.18 -11.58 -14.11
CA ALA A 39 -18.45 -10.20 -14.50
C ALA A 39 -17.26 -9.52 -15.22
N GLY A 40 -16.20 -10.26 -15.57
CA GLY A 40 -15.07 -9.74 -16.34
C GLY A 40 -13.99 -9.03 -15.51
N HIS A 41 -14.15 -8.92 -14.18
CA HIS A 41 -13.08 -8.39 -13.33
C HIS A 41 -11.85 -9.31 -13.36
N THR A 42 -10.69 -8.70 -13.57
CA THR A 42 -9.39 -9.37 -13.72
C THR A 42 -8.47 -9.09 -12.54
N HIS A 43 -8.71 -8.06 -11.74
CA HIS A 43 -7.86 -7.69 -10.60
C HIS A 43 -8.72 -7.18 -9.43
N VAL A 44 -8.09 -6.96 -8.28
CA VAL A 44 -8.71 -6.28 -7.14
C VAL A 44 -7.82 -5.11 -6.72
N LEU A 45 -8.37 -3.90 -6.72
CA LEU A 45 -7.73 -2.71 -6.17
C LEU A 45 -8.02 -2.61 -4.68
N THR A 46 -6.97 -2.52 -3.87
CA THR A 46 -7.06 -2.39 -2.42
C THR A 46 -6.52 -1.03 -1.98
N ALA A 47 -7.29 -0.33 -1.16
CA ALA A 47 -6.85 0.86 -0.42
C ALA A 47 -6.64 0.50 1.05
N ILE A 48 -5.47 0.85 1.59
CA ILE A 48 -5.10 0.58 2.98
C ILE A 48 -4.72 1.89 3.65
N ASP A 49 -5.43 2.24 4.71
CA ASP A 49 -5.02 3.29 5.64
C ASP A 49 -4.03 2.73 6.66
N TYR A 50 -2.82 3.28 6.71
CA TYR A 50 -1.79 2.75 7.60
C TYR A 50 -1.97 3.13 9.07
N PHE A 51 -2.74 4.18 9.36
CA PHE A 51 -2.92 4.74 10.68
C PHE A 51 -4.12 4.15 11.41
N ILE A 52 -5.31 4.20 10.80
CA ILE A 52 -6.52 3.61 11.38
C ILE A 52 -6.69 2.13 11.01
N LYS A 53 -5.74 1.56 10.25
CA LYS A 53 -5.75 0.15 9.79
C LYS A 53 -7.02 -0.23 9.03
N TRP A 54 -7.65 0.75 8.38
CA TRP A 54 -8.82 0.53 7.55
C TRP A 54 -8.41 0.00 6.17
N VAL A 55 -9.25 -0.88 5.61
CA VAL A 55 -9.02 -1.50 4.30
C VAL A 55 -10.31 -1.55 3.48
N GLN A 56 -10.20 -1.25 2.19
CA GLN A 56 -11.26 -1.47 1.21
C GLN A 56 -10.69 -2.12 -0.04
N ALA A 57 -11.37 -3.15 -0.53
CA ALA A 57 -11.02 -3.87 -1.74
C ALA A 57 -12.17 -3.80 -2.75
N ILE A 58 -11.88 -3.43 -3.99
CA ILE A 58 -12.86 -3.34 -5.08
C ILE A 58 -12.38 -4.16 -6.29
N PRO A 59 -13.24 -4.97 -6.92
CA PRO A 59 -12.88 -5.68 -8.13
C PRO A 59 -12.81 -4.72 -9.32
N VAL A 60 -11.84 -4.91 -10.21
CA VAL A 60 -11.65 -4.06 -11.39
C VAL A 60 -11.40 -4.89 -12.65
N GLU A 61 -11.82 -4.36 -13.80
CA GLU A 61 -11.63 -4.98 -15.12
C GLU A 61 -10.23 -4.74 -15.69
N SER A 62 -9.56 -3.65 -15.29
CA SER A 62 -8.21 -3.28 -15.74
C SER A 62 -7.42 -2.53 -14.67
N THR A 63 -6.10 -2.64 -14.73
CA THR A 63 -5.16 -1.91 -13.85
C THR A 63 -4.86 -0.49 -14.34
N THR A 64 -5.16 -0.20 -15.60
CA THR A 64 -4.95 1.10 -16.22
C THR A 64 -6.21 1.97 -16.11
N SER A 65 -6.02 3.28 -15.94
CA SER A 65 -7.11 4.24 -16.08
C SER A 65 -7.59 4.31 -17.54
N LYS A 66 -8.89 4.52 -17.74
CA LYS A 66 -9.40 4.99 -19.02
C LYS A 66 -9.03 6.46 -19.15
N VAL A 67 -8.27 6.81 -20.19
CA VAL A 67 -7.99 8.21 -20.56
C VAL A 67 -9.21 8.79 -21.24
#